data_AF-Q9TJT6-F1
#
_entry.id   AF-Q9TJT6-F1
#
_cell.length_a   1.000
_cell.length_b   1.000
_cell.length_c   1.000
_cell.angle_alpha   90.00
_cell.angle_beta   90.00
_cell.angle_gamma   90.00
#
_symmetry.space_group_name_H-M   'P 1'
#
loop_
_entity.id
_entity.type
_entity.pdbx_description
1 polymer ?
#
loop_
_entity_poly.entity_id
_entity_poly.type
_entity_poly.pdbx_seq_one_letter_code
_entity_poly.pdbx_strand_id
1 'polypeptide(L)'
;AVHVPLSLEAQAEARLLMFSHTNLLYPAIGDPISVPTQDMLLGLYILTVENNQGIYGNRYHPYNSNKKIFYCKKLSFSSYDDALRAYREKRIHLYSPLWLRWRVDLRITTSVNREAPIEVQYESLGTFREIHEHYRIIRSMMGEILSI
;
A
#
# COMPACT_ATOMS: atom_id res chain seq x y z
N ALA A 1 -12.71 -21.53 32.90
CA ALA A 1 -13.92 -22.35 33.11
C ALA A 1 -14.78 -22.29 31.86
N VAL A 2 -15.54 -23.34 31.56
CA VAL A 2 -16.45 -23.37 30.40
C VAL A 2 -17.85 -23.67 30.93
N HIS A 3 -18.84 -22.87 30.54
CA HIS A 3 -20.23 -23.00 30.95
C HIS A 3 -21.12 -23.26 29.74
N VAL A 4 -22.15 -24.08 29.91
CA VAL A 4 -23.10 -24.43 28.84
C VAL A 4 -24.47 -23.86 29.19
N PRO A 5 -25.03 -22.94 28.36
CA PRO A 5 -26.38 -22.42 28.57
C PRO A 5 -27.42 -23.47 28.18
N LEU A 6 -28.29 -23.85 29.13
CA LEU A 6 -29.25 -24.94 28.94
C LEU A 6 -30.64 -24.45 28.48
N SER A 7 -31.16 -23.37 29.06
CA SER A 7 -32.49 -22.85 28.71
C SER A 7 -32.48 -22.13 27.36
N LEU A 8 -33.64 -22.08 26.69
CA LEU A 8 -33.80 -21.40 25.41
C LEU A 8 -33.51 -19.91 25.53
N GLU A 9 -33.88 -19.31 26.65
CA GLU A 9 -33.66 -17.90 26.96
C GLU A 9 -32.16 -17.62 27.11
N ALA A 10 -31.45 -18.45 27.88
CA ALA A 10 -30.01 -18.31 28.08
C ALA A 10 -29.24 -18.55 26.76
N GLN A 11 -29.70 -19.47 25.91
CA GLN A 11 -29.11 -19.68 24.58
C GLN A 11 -29.32 -18.47 23.66
N ALA A 12 -30.50 -17.85 23.69
CA ALA A 12 -30.80 -16.67 22.90
C ALA A 12 -29.96 -15.46 23.36
N GLU A 13 -29.86 -15.23 24.67
CA GLU A 13 -29.03 -14.18 25.25
C GLU A 13 -27.54 -14.36 24.93
N ALA A 14 -27.03 -15.59 25.08
CA ALA A 14 -25.64 -15.89 24.75
C ALA A 14 -25.32 -15.59 23.27
N ARG A 15 -26.28 -15.84 22.37
CA ARG A 15 -26.12 -15.60 20.92
C ARG A 15 -26.27 -14.14 20.51
N LEU A 16 -27.18 -13.42 21.14
CA LEU A 16 -27.51 -12.06 20.73
C LEU A 16 -26.67 -11.00 21.44
N LEU A 17 -26.40 -11.19 22.73
CA LEU A 17 -25.77 -10.19 23.60
C LEU A 17 -24.33 -10.56 23.96
N MET A 18 -24.05 -11.84 24.21
CA MET A 18 -22.72 -12.27 24.66
C MET A 18 -21.80 -12.78 23.56
N PHE A 19 -22.20 -12.71 22.29
CA PHE A 19 -21.39 -13.22 21.20
C PHE A 19 -20.15 -12.34 20.98
N SER A 20 -19.02 -12.94 20.60
CA SER A 20 -17.76 -12.22 20.47
C SER A 20 -17.77 -11.16 19.36
N HIS A 21 -18.45 -11.40 18.24
CA HIS A 21 -18.49 -10.49 17.10
C HIS A 21 -19.30 -9.20 17.36
N THR A 22 -20.21 -9.21 18.35
CA THR A 22 -20.96 -8.01 18.75
C THR A 22 -20.20 -7.18 19.78
N ASN A 23 -19.28 -7.80 20.52
CA ASN A 23 -18.55 -7.18 21.64
C ASN A 23 -17.14 -6.71 21.22
N LEU A 24 -17.05 -5.87 20.18
CA LEU A 24 -15.76 -5.37 19.65
C LEU A 24 -15.26 -4.09 20.33
N LEU A 25 -16.12 -3.38 21.08
CA LEU A 25 -15.84 -2.07 21.65
C LEU A 25 -15.80 -2.11 23.17
N TYR A 26 -15.01 -1.21 23.75
CA TYR A 26 -14.94 -1.00 25.17
C TYR A 26 -16.22 -0.31 25.66
N PRO A 27 -16.99 -0.89 26.60
CA PRO A 27 -18.32 -0.40 26.93
C PRO A 27 -18.32 1.01 27.55
N ALA A 28 -17.22 1.44 28.18
CA ALA A 28 -17.15 2.73 28.85
C ALA A 28 -16.63 3.88 27.95
N ILE A 29 -15.80 3.58 26.95
CA ILE A 29 -15.05 4.60 26.17
C ILE A 29 -15.40 4.51 24.67
N GLY A 30 -15.77 3.33 24.18
CA GLY A 30 -16.08 3.10 22.76
C GLY A 30 -14.86 2.72 21.91
N ASP A 31 -13.66 2.63 22.50
CA ASP A 31 -12.46 2.20 21.79
C ASP A 31 -12.51 0.71 21.42
N PRO A 32 -11.91 0.28 20.30
CA PRO A 32 -11.89 -1.13 19.92
C PRO A 32 -11.09 -1.97 20.93
N ILE A 33 -11.66 -3.07 21.42
CA ILE A 33 -10.96 -4.07 22.25
C ILE A 33 -10.17 -5.05 21.38
N SER A 34 -10.72 -5.41 20.22
CA SER A 34 -10.15 -6.42 19.31
C SER A 34 -9.00 -5.87 18.45
N VAL A 35 -8.06 -5.13 19.05
CA VAL A 35 -6.87 -4.61 18.38
C VAL A 35 -5.83 -5.73 18.26
N PRO A 36 -5.18 -5.92 17.09
CA PRO A 36 -4.10 -6.90 16.96
C PRO A 36 -2.96 -6.62 17.93
N THR A 37 -2.36 -7.65 18.50
CA THR A 37 -1.24 -7.53 19.46
C THR A 37 -0.03 -8.37 19.02
N GLN A 38 1.13 -8.07 19.63
CA GLN A 38 2.39 -8.81 19.51
C GLN A 38 2.74 -9.21 18.07
N ASP A 39 2.61 -10.49 17.73
CA ASP A 39 3.05 -11.05 16.45
C ASP A 39 2.27 -10.48 15.26
N MET A 40 0.99 -10.13 15.45
CA MET A 40 0.21 -9.48 14.39
C MET A 40 0.73 -8.06 14.13
N LEU A 41 1.06 -7.30 15.18
CA LEU A 41 1.65 -5.97 15.03
C LEU A 41 3.04 -6.05 14.43
N LEU A 42 3.85 -7.02 14.87
CA LEU A 42 5.18 -7.24 14.34
C LEU A 42 5.13 -7.62 12.86
N GLY A 43 4.21 -8.50 12.47
CA GLY A 43 3.98 -8.87 11.08
C GLY A 43 3.61 -7.65 10.23
N LEU A 44 2.67 -6.83 10.69
CA LEU A 44 2.29 -5.61 9.98
C LEU A 44 3.45 -4.62 9.90
N TYR A 45 4.17 -4.40 11.00
CA TYR A 45 5.33 -3.52 11.05
C TYR A 45 6.42 -3.96 10.08
N ILE A 46 6.75 -5.26 10.07
CA ILE A 46 7.73 -5.84 9.13
C ILE A 46 7.25 -5.70 7.69
N LEU A 47 5.94 -5.75 7.40
CA LEU A 47 5.42 -5.56 6.04
C LEU A 47 5.40 -4.11 5.58
N THR A 48 5.23 -3.16 6.49
CA THR A 48 5.08 -1.73 6.17
C THR A 48 6.35 -0.91 6.38
N VAL A 49 7.37 -1.46 7.04
CA VAL A 49 8.67 -0.79 7.16
C VAL A 49 9.24 -0.53 5.77
N GLU A 50 9.33 0.74 5.42
CA GLU A 50 10.01 1.18 4.22
C GLU A 50 11.52 1.03 4.41
N ASN A 51 12.19 0.47 3.41
CA ASN A 51 13.63 0.58 3.36
C ASN A 51 13.96 2.05 3.06
N ASN A 52 14.91 2.66 3.80
CA ASN A 52 15.37 4.06 3.63
C ASN A 52 15.80 4.44 2.20
N GLN A 53 15.84 3.47 1.29
CA GLN A 53 15.85 3.65 -0.15
C GLN A 53 14.41 3.81 -0.64
N GLY A 54 13.76 4.93 -0.33
CA GLY A 54 12.50 5.30 -0.98
C GLY A 54 12.65 5.26 -2.51
N ILE A 55 11.54 5.39 -3.25
CA ILE A 55 11.55 5.36 -4.72
C ILE A 55 12.67 6.27 -5.29
N TYR A 56 12.99 7.38 -4.63
CA TYR A 56 14.06 8.31 -5.02
C TYR A 56 15.31 8.32 -4.14
N GLY A 57 15.36 7.53 -3.06
CA GLY A 57 16.34 7.62 -1.97
C GLY A 57 17.81 7.45 -2.38
N ASN A 58 18.09 6.94 -3.58
CA ASN A 58 19.46 6.78 -4.10
C ASN A 58 19.80 7.71 -5.29
N ARG A 59 18.89 8.58 -5.76
CA ARG A 59 19.18 9.46 -6.92
C ARG A 59 19.78 10.81 -6.54
N TYR A 60 19.54 11.28 -5.31
CA TYR A 60 19.93 12.64 -4.88
C TYR A 60 20.75 12.64 -3.58
N HIS A 61 21.53 11.59 -3.31
CA HIS A 61 22.46 11.63 -2.18
C HIS A 61 23.80 12.27 -2.65
N PRO A 62 24.10 13.53 -2.29
CA PRO A 62 25.19 14.28 -2.91
C PRO A 62 26.58 13.91 -2.36
N TYR A 63 26.67 13.09 -1.31
CA TYR A 63 27.90 12.91 -0.53
C TYR A 63 28.52 11.50 -0.55
N ASN A 64 28.10 10.62 -1.46
CA ASN A 64 28.72 9.29 -1.59
C ASN A 64 29.12 8.99 -3.03
N SER A 65 30.28 9.51 -3.42
CA SER A 65 30.86 9.47 -4.77
C SER A 65 31.17 8.06 -5.31
N ASN A 66 31.04 7.01 -4.49
CA ASN A 66 31.53 5.66 -4.82
C ASN A 66 30.43 4.59 -4.91
N LYS A 67 29.15 4.96 -4.83
CA LYS A 67 28.07 4.02 -5.16
C LYS A 67 27.59 4.29 -6.57
N LYS A 68 27.92 3.37 -7.50
CA LYS A 68 27.28 3.26 -8.82
C LYS A 68 25.81 3.61 -8.66
N ILE A 69 25.37 4.67 -9.34
CA ILE A 69 23.94 4.95 -9.55
C ILE A 69 23.41 3.72 -10.26
N PHE A 70 22.93 2.76 -9.49
CA PHE A 70 22.21 1.63 -10.05
C PHE A 70 20.95 2.27 -10.60
N TYR A 71 20.93 2.45 -11.93
CA TYR A 71 19.71 2.46 -12.72
C TYR A 71 19.04 1.10 -12.51
N CYS A 72 18.54 0.83 -11.30
CA CYS A 72 17.60 -0.23 -11.08
C CYS A 72 16.40 0.20 -11.91
N LYS A 73 16.26 -0.40 -13.09
CA LYS A 73 15.05 -0.38 -13.89
C LYS A 73 13.94 -0.83 -12.94
N LYS A 74 13.25 0.13 -12.34
CA LYS A 74 12.20 -0.13 -11.37
C LYS A 74 11.14 -0.95 -12.07
N LEU A 75 10.86 -2.16 -11.58
CA LEU A 75 9.93 -3.05 -12.23
C LEU A 75 8.53 -2.43 -12.20
N SER A 76 7.91 -2.36 -13.36
CA SER A 76 6.54 -1.91 -13.52
C SER A 76 5.66 -3.10 -13.87
N PHE A 77 4.61 -3.29 -13.08
CA PHE A 77 3.62 -4.34 -13.25
C PHE A 77 2.28 -3.75 -13.66
N SER A 78 1.61 -4.43 -14.59
CA SER A 78 0.27 -4.06 -15.05
C SER A 78 -0.84 -4.68 -14.22
N SER A 79 -0.55 -5.78 -13.50
CA SER A 79 -1.47 -6.54 -12.66
C SER A 79 -0.77 -7.02 -11.40
N TYR A 80 -1.57 -7.19 -10.34
CA TYR A 80 -1.12 -7.75 -9.06
C TYR A 80 -0.59 -9.20 -9.22
N ASP A 81 -1.23 -10.02 -10.05
CA ASP A 81 -0.80 -11.42 -10.25
C ASP A 81 0.62 -11.54 -10.82
N ASP A 82 1.02 -10.58 -11.65
CA ASP A 82 2.34 -10.56 -12.25
C ASP A 82 3.43 -10.20 -11.22
N ALA A 83 3.12 -9.23 -10.35
CA ALA A 83 3.98 -8.89 -9.21
C ALA A 83 4.11 -10.08 -8.24
N LEU A 84 3.01 -10.78 -7.96
CA LEU A 84 3.01 -11.96 -7.09
C LEU A 84 3.81 -13.13 -7.68
N ARG A 85 3.72 -13.38 -8.99
CA ARG A 85 4.58 -14.35 -9.68
C ARG A 85 6.05 -13.98 -9.55
N ALA A 86 6.41 -12.73 -9.83
CA ALA A 86 7.79 -12.27 -9.72
C ALA A 86 8.35 -12.41 -8.29
N TYR A 87 7.52 -12.20 -7.27
CA TYR A 87 7.87 -12.45 -5.87
C TYR A 87 8.12 -13.95 -5.60
N ARG A 88 7.23 -14.84 -6.06
CA ARG A 88 7.39 -16.30 -5.92
C ARG A 88 8.64 -16.83 -6.62
N GLU A 89 8.98 -16.26 -7.77
CA GLU A 89 10.21 -16.55 -8.52
C GLU A 89 11.47 -15.94 -7.88
N LYS A 90 11.35 -15.23 -6.75
CA LYS A 90 12.44 -14.51 -6.05
C LYS A 90 13.14 -13.47 -6.92
N ARG A 91 12.46 -12.94 -7.94
CA ARG A 91 12.97 -11.84 -8.78
C ARG A 91 12.84 -10.49 -8.08
N ILE A 92 11.92 -10.41 -7.12
CA ILE A 92 11.58 -9.23 -6.34
C ILE A 92 11.64 -9.57 -4.86
N HIS A 93 12.13 -8.63 -4.06
CA HIS A 93 12.12 -8.72 -2.62
C HIS A 93 10.91 -7.98 -2.04
N LEU A 94 10.44 -8.37 -0.85
CA LEU A 94 9.28 -7.76 -0.19
C LEU A 94 9.43 -6.23 -0.02
N TYR A 95 10.63 -5.78 0.35
CA TYR A 95 10.97 -4.35 0.51
C TYR A 95 11.42 -3.63 -0.76
N SER A 96 11.41 -4.28 -1.93
CA SER A 96 11.86 -3.62 -3.14
C SER A 96 10.75 -2.76 -3.74
N PRO A 97 10.97 -1.45 -3.94
CA PRO A 97 9.95 -0.57 -4.47
C PRO A 97 9.64 -0.94 -5.93
N LEU A 98 8.35 -1.00 -6.25
CA LEU A 98 7.84 -1.35 -7.58
C LEU A 98 6.74 -0.38 -8.01
N TRP A 99 6.51 -0.27 -9.31
CA TRP A 99 5.37 0.44 -9.85
C TRP A 99 4.26 -0.56 -10.18
N LEU A 100 3.09 -0.40 -9.58
CA LEU A 100 1.90 -1.18 -9.91
C LEU A 100 0.87 -0.27 -10.56
N ARG A 101 0.34 -0.67 -11.71
CA ARG A 101 -0.73 0.08 -12.38
C ARG A 101 -1.99 0.07 -11.52
N TRP A 102 -2.47 1.27 -11.16
CA TRP A 102 -3.68 1.43 -10.34
C TRP A 102 -4.91 1.58 -11.25
N ARG A 103 -5.96 0.77 -11.02
CA ARG A 103 -7.18 0.71 -11.85
C ARG A 103 -8.44 1.28 -11.18
N VAL A 104 -8.31 2.28 -10.31
CA VAL A 104 -9.48 2.94 -9.68
C VAL A 104 -9.88 4.19 -10.47
N ASP A 105 -11.17 4.55 -10.38
CA ASP A 105 -11.75 5.74 -11.02
C ASP A 105 -10.92 7.00 -10.72
N LEU A 106 -10.26 7.50 -11.77
CA LEU A 106 -9.37 8.67 -11.78
C LEU A 106 -10.04 9.98 -11.33
N ARG A 107 -11.37 9.98 -11.14
CA ARG A 107 -12.18 11.16 -10.76
C ARG A 107 -11.93 11.59 -9.31
N ILE A 108 -11.63 10.66 -8.41
CA ILE A 108 -11.44 10.93 -6.98
C ILE A 108 -10.09 11.62 -6.70
N THR A 109 -9.08 11.38 -7.54
CA THR A 109 -7.70 11.87 -7.36
C THR A 109 -7.50 13.36 -7.70
N THR A 110 -8.43 14.00 -8.41
CA THR A 110 -8.26 15.36 -8.93
C THR A 110 -8.23 16.45 -7.83
N SER A 111 -8.73 16.17 -6.62
CA SER A 111 -8.80 17.17 -5.55
C SER A 111 -7.52 17.32 -4.72
N VAL A 112 -6.60 16.33 -4.74
CA VAL A 112 -5.47 16.26 -3.80
C VAL A 112 -4.13 16.76 -4.37
N ASN A 113 -3.94 16.77 -5.70
CA ASN A 113 -2.60 16.97 -6.27
C ASN A 113 -2.31 18.42 -6.70
N ARG A 114 -1.73 19.21 -5.78
CA ARG A 114 -1.02 20.47 -6.09
C ARG A 114 0.50 20.34 -5.99
N GLU A 115 1.03 19.12 -5.84
CA GLU A 115 2.45 18.88 -5.70
C GLU A 115 3.17 18.91 -7.06
N ALA A 116 4.26 19.68 -7.13
CA ALA A 116 5.10 19.72 -8.31
C ALA A 116 5.78 18.35 -8.53
N PRO A 117 5.88 17.88 -9.78
CA PRO A 117 6.56 16.62 -10.07
C PRO A 117 8.06 16.73 -9.76
N ILE A 118 8.63 15.66 -9.21
CA ILE A 118 10.08 15.56 -8.94
C ILE A 118 10.85 15.44 -10.26
N GLU A 119 10.28 14.71 -11.22
CA GLU A 119 10.87 14.48 -12.53
C GLU A 119 9.78 14.39 -13.59
N VAL A 120 10.00 15.04 -14.74
CA VAL A 120 9.15 14.92 -15.93
C VAL A 120 10.00 14.34 -17.06
N GLN A 121 9.56 13.22 -17.62
CA GLN A 121 10.24 12.54 -18.73
C GLN A 121 9.40 12.63 -19.99
N TYR A 122 9.97 13.20 -21.06
CA TYR A 122 9.33 13.29 -22.36
C TYR A 122 9.73 12.10 -23.24
N GLU A 123 8.75 11.48 -23.88
CA GLU A 123 8.98 10.46 -24.89
C GLU A 123 8.93 11.08 -26.29
N SER A 124 9.64 10.48 -27.24
CA SER A 124 9.65 10.92 -28.64
C SER A 124 8.27 10.87 -29.32
N LEU A 125 7.33 10.11 -28.76
CA LEU A 125 5.95 9.97 -29.23
C LEU A 125 5.02 11.07 -28.69
N GLY A 126 5.54 12.02 -27.89
CA GLY A 126 4.78 13.14 -27.31
C GLY A 126 4.02 12.80 -26.03
N THR A 127 4.01 11.55 -25.61
CA THR A 127 3.65 11.14 -24.26
C THR A 127 4.69 11.63 -23.26
N PHE A 128 4.25 12.04 -22.08
CA PHE A 128 5.16 12.40 -21.00
C PHE A 128 4.77 11.74 -19.69
N ARG A 129 5.77 11.43 -18.88
CA ARG A 129 5.61 10.81 -17.57
C ARG A 129 5.96 11.82 -16.49
N GLU A 130 5.00 12.10 -15.64
CA GLU A 130 5.20 12.90 -14.42
C GLU A 130 5.43 11.92 -13.26
N ILE A 131 6.59 12.04 -12.61
CA ILE A 131 6.92 11.18 -11.46
C ILE A 131 6.89 12.04 -10.20
N HIS A 132 5.97 11.72 -9.30
CA HIS A 132 5.81 12.32 -7.98
C HIS A 132 6.37 11.37 -6.92
N GLU A 133 6.42 11.83 -5.66
CA GLU A 133 7.01 11.08 -4.56
C GLU A 133 6.44 9.65 -4.42
N HIS A 134 5.12 9.52 -4.54
CA HIS A 134 4.41 8.25 -4.29
C HIS A 134 3.68 7.68 -5.52
N TYR A 135 3.55 8.44 -6.61
CA TYR A 135 2.79 8.03 -7.79
C TYR A 135 3.43 8.52 -9.09
N ARG A 136 3.08 7.87 -10.21
CA ARG A 136 3.56 8.26 -11.54
C ARG A 136 2.38 8.36 -12.48
N ILE A 137 2.25 9.49 -13.17
CA ILE A 137 1.18 9.70 -14.15
C ILE A 137 1.78 9.65 -15.55
N ILE A 138 1.11 8.96 -16.46
CA ILE A 138 1.39 9.05 -17.89
C ILE A 138 0.31 9.89 -18.54
N ARG A 139 0.72 10.93 -19.26
CA ARG A 139 -0.19 11.82 -19.99
C ARG A 139 0.06 11.76 -21.49
N SER A 140 -1.02 11.95 -22.24
CA SER A 140 -1.00 12.17 -23.69
C SER A 140 -0.49 13.58 -24.03
N MET A 141 -0.17 13.84 -25.29
CA MET A 141 0.17 15.19 -25.80
C MET A 141 -0.90 16.23 -25.47
N MET A 142 -2.17 15.80 -25.41
CA MET A 142 -3.33 16.66 -25.10
C MET A 142 -3.57 16.85 -23.60
N GLY A 143 -2.70 16.30 -22.74
CA GLY A 143 -2.79 16.43 -21.27
C GLY A 143 -3.72 15.42 -20.59
N GLU A 144 -4.40 14.56 -21.36
CA GLU A 144 -5.25 13.49 -20.84
C GLU A 144 -4.44 12.43 -20.09
N ILE A 145 -4.98 11.95 -18.96
CA ILE A 145 -4.34 10.92 -18.13
C ILE A 145 -4.58 9.55 -18.76
N LEU A 146 -3.50 8.87 -19.17
CA LEU A 146 -3.54 7.54 -19.77
C LEU A 146 -3.42 6.42 -18.73
N SER A 147 -2.61 6.63 -17.70
CA SER A 147 -2.45 5.69 -16.59
C SER A 147 -1.82 6.35 -15.37
N ILE A 148 -2.17 5.81 -14.19
CA ILE A 148 -1.49 6.05 -12.91
C ILE A 148 -0.88 4.73 -12.44
#